data_AF-A0A3A4PSY2-F1
#
_entry.id   AF-A0A3A4PSY2-F1
#
_cell.length_a   1.000
_cell.length_b   1.000
_cell.length_c   1.000
_cell.angle_alpha   90.00
_cell.angle_beta   90.00
_cell.angle_gamma   90.00
#
_symmetry.space_group_name_H-M   'P 1'
#
loop_
_entity.id
_entity.type
_entity.pdbx_description
1 polymer ?
#
loop_
_entity_poly.entity_id
_entity_poly.type
_entity_poly.pdbx_seq_one_letter_code
_entity_poly.pdbx_strand_id
1 'polypeptide(L)'
;MLRRHASSVFAAGMFVFPGGAVEECDCEEGTAGLCAGIGLQEAASIIADAPSPEQALGLFVAGVRETFEEAGILLACEASGKLLSYRGEGAARFAARREAIRDGEITFREMILRENLSLALDRLVYFAHWITPELSPIRFDTRFFLAPAPPGQGAFHDDIETTAHVWIAPREALARNEKGALAMLPPTMVNLMNLARFSSVEDALASSVGRDIPVVAPQVSFEGGRMRLLLPADPDSP
;
A
#
# COMPACT_ATOMS: atom_id res chain seq x y z
N MET A 1 5.07 -6.05 6.43
CA MET A 1 3.73 -5.98 7.06
C MET A 1 3.86 -5.24 8.38
N LEU A 2 2.84 -4.48 8.75
CA LEU A 2 2.79 -3.69 9.98
C LEU A 2 1.63 -4.17 10.86
N ARG A 3 1.79 -4.12 12.18
CA ARG A 3 0.75 -4.46 13.15
C ARG A 3 0.10 -3.18 13.64
N ARG A 4 -1.19 -2.98 13.34
CA ARG A 4 -1.94 -1.82 13.83
C ARG A 4 -2.00 -1.80 15.36
N HIS A 5 -2.04 -0.60 15.92
CA HIS A 5 -2.21 -0.38 17.35
C HIS A 5 -3.53 -1.00 17.84
N ALA A 6 -3.56 -1.48 19.09
CA ALA A 6 -4.71 -2.15 19.66
C ALA A 6 -5.93 -1.23 19.86
N SER A 7 -5.71 0.09 19.88
CA SER A 7 -6.76 1.12 19.97
C SER A 7 -7.28 1.58 18.60
N SER A 8 -6.82 0.98 17.50
CA SER A 8 -7.26 1.39 16.17
C SER A 8 -8.76 1.14 16.00
N VAL A 9 -9.48 2.11 15.45
CA VAL A 9 -10.93 2.00 15.19
C VAL A 9 -11.26 0.96 14.10
N PHE A 10 -10.28 0.58 13.30
CA PHE A 10 -10.40 -0.43 12.25
C PHE A 10 -9.19 -1.37 12.29
N ALA A 11 -9.44 -2.68 12.17
CA ALA A 11 -8.41 -3.73 12.15
C ALA A 11 -7.43 -3.69 13.35
N ALA A 12 -7.94 -3.35 14.55
CA ALA A 12 -7.16 -3.27 15.79
C ALA A 12 -6.30 -4.51 16.03
N GLY A 13 -4.99 -4.31 16.23
CA GLY A 13 -4.04 -5.38 16.52
C GLY A 13 -3.75 -6.34 15.37
N MET A 14 -4.36 -6.15 14.20
CA MET A 14 -4.15 -6.98 13.00
C MET A 14 -2.93 -6.52 12.21
N PHE A 15 -2.39 -7.43 11.41
CA PHE A 15 -1.34 -7.15 10.46
C PHE A 15 -1.91 -6.70 9.11
N VAL A 16 -1.35 -5.61 8.59
CA VAL A 16 -1.73 -4.98 7.32
C VAL A 16 -0.49 -4.67 6.48
N PHE A 17 -0.69 -4.29 5.22
CA PHE A 17 0.32 -3.59 4.44
C PHE A 17 0.25 -2.09 4.75
N PRO A 18 1.34 -1.33 4.55
CA PRO A 18 1.29 0.12 4.66
C PRO A 18 0.24 0.70 3.71
N GLY A 19 -0.50 1.71 4.15
CA GLY A 19 -1.50 2.36 3.32
C GLY A 19 -2.53 3.15 4.11
N GLY A 20 -3.10 4.15 3.44
CA GLY A 20 -4.08 5.07 4.02
C GLY A 20 -4.94 5.72 2.94
N ALA A 21 -5.58 6.81 3.31
CA ALA A 21 -6.46 7.55 2.40
C ALA A 21 -5.62 8.40 1.41
N VAL A 22 -6.18 8.62 0.23
CA VAL A 22 -5.66 9.66 -0.67
C VAL A 22 -5.96 11.02 -0.05
N GLU A 23 -4.95 11.86 0.03
CA GLU A 23 -5.05 13.24 0.51
C GLU A 23 -5.13 14.22 -0.66
N GLU A 24 -5.56 15.45 -0.37
CA GLU A 24 -5.60 16.52 -1.38
C GLU A 24 -4.22 16.75 -1.99
N CYS A 25 -3.16 16.69 -1.19
CA CYS A 25 -1.78 16.89 -1.63
C CYS A 25 -1.28 15.82 -2.63
N ASP A 26 -1.86 14.62 -2.62
CA ASP A 26 -1.53 13.55 -3.56
C ASP A 26 -2.08 13.87 -4.97
N CYS A 27 -3.09 14.73 -5.07
CA CYS A 27 -3.80 15.09 -6.30
C CYS A 27 -3.55 16.54 -6.75
N GLU A 28 -2.75 17.31 -6.01
CA GLU A 28 -2.49 18.74 -6.26
C GLU A 28 -1.84 19.02 -7.63
N GLU A 29 -2.05 20.25 -8.12
CA GLU A 29 -1.40 20.71 -9.34
C GLU A 29 0.14 20.64 -9.21
N GLY A 30 0.78 20.10 -10.23
CA GLY A 30 2.24 19.91 -10.26
C GLY A 30 2.73 18.63 -9.60
N THR A 31 1.88 17.83 -8.94
CA THR A 31 2.29 16.51 -8.40
C THR A 31 2.77 15.57 -9.51
N ALA A 32 2.17 15.64 -10.70
CA ALA A 32 2.66 14.92 -11.89
C ALA A 32 4.12 15.25 -12.24
N GLY A 33 4.58 16.48 -11.98
CA GLY A 33 5.98 16.88 -12.19
C GLY A 33 6.96 16.28 -11.19
N LEU A 34 6.46 15.70 -10.09
CA LEU A 34 7.25 14.98 -9.09
C LEU A 34 7.31 13.48 -9.36
N CYS A 35 6.59 12.98 -10.37
CA CYS A 35 6.46 11.56 -10.65
C CYS A 35 7.36 11.16 -11.83
N ALA A 36 8.09 10.05 -11.67
CA ALA A 36 8.83 9.40 -12.74
C ALA A 36 8.06 8.19 -13.25
N GLY A 37 8.09 7.98 -14.57
CA GLY A 37 7.48 6.83 -15.22
C GLY A 37 6.00 7.03 -15.54
N ILE A 38 5.14 6.96 -14.52
CA ILE A 38 3.68 7.05 -14.69
C ILE A 38 3.22 8.51 -14.55
N GLY A 39 2.61 9.02 -15.62
CA GLY A 39 1.93 10.32 -15.64
C GLY A 39 0.42 10.23 -15.51
N LEU A 40 -0.27 11.38 -15.51
CA LEU A 40 -1.73 11.48 -15.32
C LEU A 40 -2.53 10.55 -16.25
N GLN A 41 -2.24 10.59 -17.55
CA GLN A 41 -3.00 9.82 -18.54
C GLN A 41 -2.77 8.31 -18.41
N GLU A 42 -1.55 7.90 -18.06
CA GLU A 42 -1.23 6.49 -17.86
C GLU A 42 -1.86 5.96 -16.57
N ALA A 43 -1.79 6.73 -15.48
CA ALA A 43 -2.49 6.39 -14.23
C ALA A 43 -4.00 6.23 -14.46
N ALA A 44 -4.62 7.17 -15.19
CA ALA A 44 -6.03 7.12 -15.56
C ALA A 44 -6.36 5.91 -16.46
N SER A 45 -5.42 5.46 -17.30
CA SER A 45 -5.61 4.26 -18.11
C SER A 45 -5.51 2.98 -17.27
N ILE A 46 -4.65 2.95 -16.26
CA ILE A 46 -4.47 1.78 -15.37
C ILE A 46 -5.64 1.66 -14.38
N ILE A 47 -6.09 2.79 -13.82
CA ILE A 47 -7.20 2.87 -12.86
C ILE A 47 -8.34 3.63 -13.51
N ALA A 48 -8.97 3.01 -14.52
CA ALA A 48 -9.98 3.63 -15.37
C ALA A 48 -11.27 4.03 -14.64
N ASP A 49 -11.51 3.49 -13.45
CA ASP A 49 -12.65 3.83 -12.60
C ASP A 49 -12.34 4.96 -11.59
N ALA A 50 -11.13 5.52 -11.60
CA ALA A 50 -10.82 6.72 -10.82
C ALA A 50 -11.62 7.93 -11.35
N PRO A 51 -12.19 8.78 -10.48
CA PRO A 51 -13.01 9.92 -10.89
C PRO A 51 -12.31 10.98 -11.77
N SER A 52 -10.99 11.09 -11.69
CA SER A 52 -10.19 11.96 -12.56
C SER A 52 -8.76 11.43 -12.73
N PRO A 53 -8.00 11.91 -13.73
CA PRO A 53 -6.59 11.55 -13.88
C PRO A 53 -5.72 11.91 -12.67
N GLU A 54 -6.03 13.01 -12.00
CA GLU A 54 -5.35 13.45 -10.78
C GLU A 54 -5.62 12.48 -9.63
N GLN A 55 -6.85 12.00 -9.47
CA GLN A 55 -7.17 10.99 -8.45
C GLN A 55 -6.54 9.63 -8.79
N ALA A 56 -6.48 9.27 -10.08
CA ALA A 56 -5.80 8.05 -10.51
C ALA A 56 -4.31 8.10 -10.14
N LEU A 57 -3.63 9.21 -10.43
CA LEU A 57 -2.24 9.43 -10.04
C LEU A 57 -2.07 9.49 -8.52
N GLY A 58 -2.99 10.18 -7.83
CA GLY A 58 -3.00 10.32 -6.39
C GLY A 58 -3.06 8.99 -5.64
N LEU A 59 -3.71 7.97 -6.19
CA LEU A 59 -3.69 6.61 -5.63
C LEU A 59 -2.27 5.99 -5.61
N PHE A 60 -1.47 6.21 -6.67
CA PHE A 60 -0.08 5.77 -6.69
C PHE A 60 0.78 6.58 -5.71
N VAL A 61 0.59 7.90 -5.69
CA VAL A 61 1.33 8.82 -4.81
C VAL A 61 1.06 8.50 -3.34
N ALA A 62 -0.21 8.34 -2.96
CA ALA A 62 -0.63 7.92 -1.63
C ALA A 62 0.02 6.58 -1.24
N GLY A 63 0.06 5.60 -2.15
CA GLY A 63 0.74 4.33 -1.91
C GLY A 63 2.22 4.50 -1.54
N VAL A 64 2.94 5.43 -2.18
CA VAL A 64 4.34 5.73 -1.85
C VAL A 64 4.45 6.54 -0.56
N ARG A 65 3.62 7.58 -0.38
CA ARG A 65 3.59 8.43 0.81
C ARG A 65 3.35 7.62 2.07
N GLU A 66 2.27 6.84 2.10
CA GLU A 66 1.88 5.99 3.24
C GLU A 66 2.94 4.92 3.53
N THR A 67 3.56 4.35 2.49
CA THR A 67 4.67 3.40 2.69
C THR A 67 5.87 4.07 3.37
N PHE A 68 6.15 5.33 3.07
CA PHE A 68 7.20 6.09 3.75
C PHE A 68 6.79 6.47 5.17
N GLU A 69 5.57 6.99 5.34
CA GLU A 69 5.03 7.47 6.62
C GLU A 69 4.81 6.35 7.62
N GLU A 70 4.43 5.14 7.21
CA GLU A 70 4.21 4.03 8.14
C GLU A 70 5.40 3.05 8.22
N ALA A 71 6.12 2.84 7.11
CA ALA A 71 7.17 1.82 7.03
C ALA A 71 8.60 2.37 6.85
N GLY A 72 8.77 3.68 6.63
CA GLY A 72 10.07 4.28 6.38
C GLY A 72 10.73 3.83 5.07
N ILE A 73 9.96 3.27 4.14
CA ILE A 73 10.41 2.85 2.81
C ILE A 73 9.95 3.87 1.78
N LEU A 74 10.86 4.47 1.04
CA LEU A 74 10.58 5.47 0.02
C LEU A 74 10.95 4.96 -1.38
N LEU A 75 9.94 4.81 -2.23
CA LEU A 75 10.08 4.52 -3.66
C LEU A 75 10.26 5.82 -4.43
N ALA A 76 11.52 6.27 -4.53
CA ALA A 76 11.88 7.49 -5.23
C ALA A 76 13.19 7.32 -6.01
N CYS A 77 13.42 8.18 -7.00
CA CYS A 77 14.66 8.32 -7.73
C CYS A 77 15.36 9.61 -7.31
N GLU A 78 16.69 9.57 -7.26
CA GLU A 78 17.52 10.76 -7.18
C GLU A 78 17.41 11.56 -8.49
N ALA A 79 17.84 12.82 -8.48
CA ALA A 79 17.95 13.63 -9.71
C ALA A 79 18.83 13.02 -10.81
N SER A 80 19.69 12.05 -10.47
CA SER A 80 20.46 11.25 -11.42
C SER A 80 19.63 10.21 -12.20
N GLY A 81 18.36 9.99 -11.81
CA GLY A 81 17.49 8.94 -12.29
C GLY A 81 17.71 7.57 -11.62
N LYS A 82 18.67 7.47 -10.69
CA LYS A 82 18.93 6.24 -9.94
C LYS A 82 17.91 6.06 -8.81
N LEU A 83 17.44 4.83 -8.61
CA LEU A 83 16.60 4.46 -7.47
C LEU A 83 17.30 4.81 -6.14
N LEU A 84 16.59 5.54 -5.29
CA LEU A 84 17.07 6.00 -4.00
C LEU A 84 17.44 4.81 -3.11
N SER A 85 18.65 4.88 -2.56
CA SER A 85 19.15 3.93 -1.58
C SER A 85 19.73 4.70 -0.41
N TYR A 86 19.26 4.41 0.80
CA TYR A 86 19.82 5.02 2.01
C TYR A 86 20.03 4.00 3.13
N ARG A 87 21.14 4.19 3.85
CA ARG A 87 21.56 3.48 5.08
C ARG A 87 22.35 4.44 5.96
N GLY A 88 22.56 4.08 7.23
CA GLY A 88 23.38 4.89 8.15
C GLY A 88 22.85 6.30 8.29
N GLU A 89 23.69 7.30 8.00
CA GLU A 89 23.32 8.73 8.07
C GLU A 89 22.10 9.07 7.19
N GLY A 90 21.97 8.44 6.02
CA GLY A 90 20.79 8.64 5.16
C GLY A 90 19.51 8.14 5.83
N ALA A 91 19.57 7.02 6.56
CA ALA A 91 18.42 6.52 7.31
C ALA A 91 18.02 7.47 8.44
N ALA A 92 18.99 8.03 9.17
CA ALA A 92 18.72 9.04 10.20
C ALA A 92 18.11 10.32 9.61
N ARG A 93 18.59 10.77 8.45
CA ARG A 93 18.03 11.93 7.73
C ARG A 93 16.57 11.71 7.37
N PHE A 94 16.24 10.59 6.72
CA PHE A 94 14.85 10.31 6.31
C PHE A 94 13.94 9.99 7.50
N ALA A 95 14.45 9.42 8.58
CA ALA A 95 13.70 9.31 9.84
C ALA A 95 13.30 10.69 10.39
N ALA A 96 14.23 11.65 10.43
CA ALA A 96 13.92 13.02 10.84
C ALA A 96 12.92 13.72 9.89
N ARG A 97 12.97 13.44 8.58
CA ARG A 97 11.96 13.94 7.63
C ARG A 97 10.57 13.38 7.91
N ARG A 98 10.49 12.09 8.22
CA ARG A 98 9.25 11.40 8.56
C ARG A 98 8.64 11.96 9.85
N GLU A 99 9.46 12.24 10.85
CA GLU A 99 9.03 12.93 12.08
C GLU A 99 8.50 14.34 11.79
N ALA A 100 9.20 15.12 10.97
CA ALA A 100 8.76 16.46 10.59
C ALA A 100 7.43 16.46 9.80
N ILE A 101 7.19 15.44 8.96
CA ILE A 101 5.91 15.27 8.26
C ILE A 101 4.80 14.97 9.26
N ARG A 102 5.04 13.99 10.15
CA ARG A 102 4.09 13.61 11.20
C ARG A 102 3.72 14.79 12.10
N ASP A 103 4.70 15.61 12.45
CA ASP A 103 4.51 16.76 13.34
C ASP A 103 3.93 17.98 12.59
N GLY A 104 3.66 17.85 11.29
CA GLY A 104 3.06 18.89 10.44
C GLY A 104 4.00 20.05 10.10
N GLU A 105 5.31 19.90 10.31
CA GLU A 105 6.31 20.94 10.04
C GLU A 105 6.58 21.08 8.54
N ILE A 106 6.49 19.99 7.79
CA ILE A 106 6.62 19.94 6.33
C ILE A 106 5.59 18.98 5.75
N THR A 107 5.21 19.17 4.50
CA THR A 107 4.42 18.16 3.78
C THR A 107 5.31 17.10 3.12
N PHE A 108 4.74 15.93 2.78
CA PHE A 108 5.43 14.93 1.97
C PHE A 108 5.95 15.52 0.65
N ARG A 109 5.12 16.34 -0.01
CA ARG A 109 5.47 17.06 -1.24
C ARG A 109 6.70 17.97 -1.05
N GLU A 110 6.72 18.75 0.03
CA GLU A 110 7.86 19.60 0.36
C GLU A 110 9.13 18.80 0.63
N MET A 111 9.02 17.63 1.28
CA MET A 111 10.15 16.74 1.50
C MET A 111 10.75 16.26 0.17
N ILE A 112 9.92 15.79 -0.77
CA ILE A 112 10.36 15.35 -2.10
C ILE A 112 11.10 16.46 -2.84
N LEU A 113 10.58 17.68 -2.80
CA LEU A 113 11.21 18.86 -3.39
C LEU A 113 12.55 19.22 -2.73
N ARG A 114 12.61 19.25 -1.40
CA ARG A 114 13.82 19.60 -0.63
C ARG A 114 14.94 18.58 -0.81
N GLU A 115 14.59 17.30 -0.92
CA GLU A 115 15.54 16.22 -1.15
C GLU A 115 15.89 16.04 -2.64
N ASN A 116 15.29 16.84 -3.54
CA ASN A 116 15.49 16.80 -4.99
C ASN A 116 15.25 15.39 -5.57
N LEU A 117 14.11 14.81 -5.20
CA LEU A 117 13.69 13.47 -5.57
C LEU A 117 12.50 13.50 -6.53
N SER A 118 12.29 12.38 -7.23
CA SER A 118 11.05 12.08 -7.95
C SER A 118 10.49 10.73 -7.50
N LEU A 119 9.17 10.58 -7.44
CA LEU A 119 8.50 9.35 -7.05
C LEU A 119 8.64 8.31 -8.16
N ALA A 120 9.14 7.11 -7.83
CA ALA A 120 9.43 6.06 -8.81
C ALA A 120 8.17 5.24 -9.13
N LEU A 121 7.16 5.89 -9.73
CA LEU A 121 5.84 5.27 -9.93
C LEU A 121 5.84 4.12 -10.94
N ASP A 122 6.79 4.10 -11.88
CA ASP A 122 7.05 2.95 -12.77
C ASP A 122 7.41 1.65 -12.03
N ARG A 123 7.76 1.75 -10.74
CA ARG A 123 8.06 0.58 -9.90
C ARG A 123 6.84 -0.01 -9.21
N LEU A 124 5.70 0.68 -9.26
CA LEU A 124 4.45 0.20 -8.70
C LEU A 124 3.64 -0.50 -9.80
N VAL A 125 3.20 -1.72 -9.50
CA VAL A 125 2.24 -2.46 -10.32
C VAL A 125 0.91 -2.50 -9.59
N TYR A 126 -0.15 -2.06 -10.26
CA TYR A 126 -1.50 -2.16 -9.72
C TYR A 126 -1.90 -3.64 -9.58
N PHE A 127 -2.20 -4.07 -8.35
CA PHE A 127 -2.18 -5.49 -7.97
C PHE A 127 -3.55 -6.05 -7.58
N ALA A 128 -4.35 -5.27 -6.85
CA ALA A 128 -5.69 -5.69 -6.42
C ALA A 128 -6.59 -4.49 -6.11
N HIS A 129 -7.90 -4.72 -6.15
CA HIS A 129 -8.91 -3.74 -5.81
C HIS A 129 -9.97 -4.37 -4.92
N TRP A 130 -10.15 -3.81 -3.73
CA TRP A 130 -11.11 -4.30 -2.75
C TRP A 130 -12.02 -3.19 -2.24
N ILE A 131 -13.31 -3.45 -2.23
CA ILE A 131 -14.30 -2.57 -1.61
C ILE A 131 -14.84 -3.26 -0.36
N THR A 132 -14.74 -2.59 0.78
CA THR A 132 -15.31 -3.09 2.04
C THR A 132 -16.82 -3.29 1.89
N PRO A 133 -17.40 -4.40 2.38
CA PRO A 133 -18.83 -4.69 2.25
C PRO A 133 -19.72 -3.55 2.75
N GLU A 134 -20.89 -3.40 2.13
CA GLU A 134 -21.85 -2.32 2.45
C GLU A 134 -22.32 -2.33 3.90
N LEU A 135 -22.43 -3.51 4.51
CA LEU A 135 -22.86 -3.67 5.90
C LEU A 135 -21.80 -3.27 6.94
N SER A 136 -20.56 -2.98 6.51
CA SER A 136 -19.51 -2.51 7.41
C SER A 136 -19.70 -1.04 7.78
N PRO A 137 -19.61 -0.65 9.07
CA PRO A 137 -19.76 0.76 9.48
C PRO A 137 -18.63 1.66 8.97
N ILE A 138 -17.45 1.10 8.73
CA ILE A 138 -16.30 1.78 8.12
C ILE A 138 -16.04 1.09 6.78
N ARG A 139 -15.96 1.87 5.70
CA ARG A 139 -15.79 1.35 4.35
C ARG A 139 -14.63 2.03 3.64
N PHE A 140 -13.92 1.25 2.84
CA PHE A 140 -12.82 1.69 2.01
C PHE A 140 -12.99 1.13 0.60
N ASP A 141 -12.62 1.91 -0.40
CA ASP A 141 -12.30 1.46 -1.75
C ASP A 141 -10.76 1.44 -1.83
N THR A 142 -10.18 0.26 -1.63
CA THR A 142 -8.74 0.09 -1.45
C THR A 142 -8.08 -0.42 -2.72
N ARG A 143 -7.05 0.29 -3.16
CA ARG A 143 -6.19 -0.08 -4.28
C ARG A 143 -4.85 -0.58 -3.73
N PHE A 144 -4.46 -1.78 -4.13
CA PHE A 144 -3.21 -2.40 -3.71
C PHE A 144 -2.18 -2.29 -4.84
N PHE A 145 -0.96 -1.95 -4.46
CA PHE A 145 0.19 -1.91 -5.36
C PHE A 145 1.26 -2.91 -4.92
N LEU A 146 1.98 -3.45 -5.88
CA LEU A 146 3.15 -4.31 -5.68
C LEU A 146 4.39 -3.61 -6.21
N ALA A 147 5.47 -3.61 -5.43
CA ALA A 147 6.75 -3.04 -5.83
C ALA A 147 7.91 -3.87 -5.25
N PRO A 148 9.06 -3.95 -5.95
CA PRO A 148 10.28 -4.46 -5.35
C PRO A 148 10.74 -3.51 -4.24
N ALA A 149 11.21 -4.04 -3.11
CA ALA A 149 11.77 -3.21 -2.06
C ALA A 149 13.01 -2.46 -2.56
N PRO A 150 13.11 -1.13 -2.37
CA PRO A 150 14.27 -0.37 -2.81
C PRO A 150 15.52 -0.83 -2.06
N PRO A 151 16.67 -0.87 -2.74
CA PRO A 151 17.89 -1.41 -2.16
C PRO A 151 18.35 -0.54 -1.00
N GLY A 152 18.90 -1.19 0.03
CA GLY A 152 19.50 -0.49 1.14
C GLY A 152 18.52 -0.03 2.23
N GLN A 153 17.24 0.14 1.92
CA GLN A 153 16.29 0.63 2.92
C GLN A 153 15.84 -0.50 3.86
N GLY A 154 15.63 -0.16 5.15
CA GLY A 154 15.06 -1.05 6.15
C GLY A 154 13.63 -0.64 6.48
N ALA A 155 12.75 -1.61 6.75
CA ALA A 155 11.40 -1.32 7.21
C ALA A 155 11.42 -0.97 8.71
N PHE A 156 10.60 -0.01 9.10
CA PHE A 156 10.35 0.35 10.50
C PHE A 156 8.84 0.46 10.73
N HIS A 157 8.41 0.68 11.97
CA HIS A 157 7.04 1.09 12.28
C HIS A 157 7.07 2.53 12.80
N ASP A 158 5.92 3.18 12.94
CA ASP A 158 5.80 4.56 13.44
C ASP A 158 5.61 4.66 14.97
N ASP A 159 5.49 3.52 15.67
CA ASP A 159 5.24 3.41 17.12
C ASP A 159 3.94 4.07 17.61
N ILE A 160 3.08 4.54 16.70
CA ILE A 160 1.83 5.26 17.00
C ILE A 160 0.66 4.48 16.39
N GLU A 161 0.54 4.50 15.07
CA GLU A 161 -0.50 3.73 14.37
C GLU A 161 -0.17 2.25 14.31
N THR A 162 1.13 1.92 14.33
CA THR A 162 1.63 0.57 14.23
C THR A 162 2.65 0.27 15.32
N THR A 163 2.55 -0.92 15.90
CA THR A 163 3.28 -1.33 17.13
C THR A 163 4.32 -2.42 16.88
N ALA A 164 4.37 -2.94 15.65
CA ALA A 164 5.35 -3.91 15.22
C ALA A 164 5.39 -3.95 13.70
N HIS A 165 6.49 -4.45 13.14
CA HIS A 165 6.61 -4.78 11.73
C HIS A 165 7.25 -6.15 11.56
N VAL A 166 7.01 -6.77 10.41
CA VAL A 166 7.67 -8.01 10.03
C VAL A 166 7.90 -8.05 8.52
N TRP A 167 9.13 -8.39 8.13
CA TRP A 167 9.49 -8.80 6.77
C TRP A 167 9.38 -10.31 6.69
N ILE A 168 8.42 -10.83 5.92
CA ILE A 168 7.99 -12.23 5.97
C ILE A 168 7.59 -12.73 4.58
N ALA A 169 7.91 -13.97 4.27
CA ALA A 169 7.47 -14.62 3.04
C ALA A 169 5.95 -14.84 3.07
N PRO A 170 5.23 -14.68 1.94
CA PRO A 170 3.76 -14.82 1.93
C PRO A 170 3.25 -16.16 2.48
N ARG A 171 3.91 -17.28 2.13
CA ARG A 171 3.56 -18.62 2.63
C ARG A 171 3.69 -18.74 4.15
N GLU A 172 4.74 -18.14 4.72
CA GLU A 172 4.97 -18.16 6.15
C GLU A 172 3.97 -17.26 6.89
N ALA A 173 3.60 -16.11 6.32
CA ALA A 173 2.58 -15.24 6.88
C ALA A 173 1.21 -15.94 6.98
N LEU A 174 0.82 -16.66 5.92
CA LEU A 174 -0.41 -17.47 5.89
C LEU A 174 -0.36 -18.60 6.92
N ALA A 175 0.74 -19.36 7.00
CA ALA A 175 0.89 -20.44 7.97
C ALA A 175 0.83 -19.94 9.44
N ARG A 176 1.30 -18.72 9.70
CA ARG A 176 1.17 -18.08 11.03
C ARG A 176 -0.24 -17.57 11.30
N ASN A 177 -0.94 -17.09 10.28
CA ASN A 177 -2.35 -16.70 10.41
C ASN A 177 -3.25 -17.89 10.74
N GLU A 178 -3.06 -19.03 10.08
CA GLU A 178 -3.78 -20.28 10.38
C GLU A 178 -3.59 -20.74 11.83
N LYS A 179 -2.42 -20.46 12.41
CA LYS A 179 -2.09 -20.74 13.81
C LYS A 179 -2.52 -19.62 14.78
N GLY A 180 -3.19 -18.57 14.31
CA GLY A 180 -3.65 -17.44 15.10
C GLY A 180 -2.56 -16.42 15.51
N ALA A 181 -1.33 -16.54 15.00
CA ALA A 181 -0.20 -15.71 15.38
C ALA A 181 -0.06 -14.41 14.56
N LEU A 182 -0.68 -14.35 13.37
CA LEU A 182 -0.76 -13.14 12.53
C LEU A 182 -2.20 -12.90 12.10
N ALA A 183 -3.02 -12.30 12.97
CA ALA A 183 -4.38 -11.93 12.60
C ALA A 183 -4.36 -10.90 11.45
N MET A 184 -5.16 -11.12 10.41
CA MET A 184 -5.20 -10.30 9.20
C MET A 184 -6.64 -10.17 8.70
N LEU A 185 -6.92 -9.08 7.99
CA LEU A 185 -8.17 -8.96 7.25
C LEU A 185 -8.13 -9.79 5.95
N PRO A 186 -9.30 -10.19 5.41
CA PRO A 186 -9.38 -10.98 4.18
C PRO A 186 -8.66 -10.38 2.96
N PRO A 187 -8.70 -9.07 2.66
CA PRO A 187 -7.94 -8.49 1.55
C PRO A 187 -6.43 -8.77 1.67
N THR A 188 -5.87 -8.62 2.88
CA THR A 188 -4.46 -8.92 3.15
C THR A 188 -4.15 -10.40 2.93
N MET A 189 -5.00 -11.29 3.46
CA MET A 189 -4.83 -12.74 3.33
C MET A 189 -4.89 -13.19 1.86
N VAL A 190 -5.87 -12.73 1.08
CA VAL A 190 -6.02 -13.10 -0.33
C VAL A 190 -4.85 -12.57 -1.17
N ASN A 191 -4.38 -11.35 -0.92
CA ASN A 191 -3.19 -10.82 -1.59
C ASN A 191 -1.94 -11.67 -1.27
N LEU A 192 -1.76 -12.11 -0.03
CA LEU A 192 -0.68 -13.04 0.33
C LEU A 192 -0.84 -14.42 -0.34
N MET A 193 -2.06 -14.94 -0.46
CA MET A 193 -2.32 -16.19 -1.20
C MET A 193 -1.95 -16.07 -2.68
N ASN A 194 -2.28 -14.94 -3.31
CA ASN A 194 -1.90 -14.66 -4.69
C ASN A 194 -0.38 -14.58 -4.84
N LEU A 195 0.30 -13.85 -3.95
CA LEU A 195 1.77 -13.72 -3.96
C LEU A 195 2.49 -15.04 -3.65
N ALA A 196 1.90 -15.89 -2.80
CA ALA A 196 2.48 -17.18 -2.43
C ALA A 196 2.65 -18.12 -3.64
N ARG A 197 1.96 -17.87 -4.76
CA ARG A 197 2.06 -18.67 -5.98
C ARG A 197 3.40 -18.50 -6.71
N PHE A 198 4.15 -17.44 -6.42
CA PHE A 198 5.40 -17.11 -7.09
C PHE A 198 6.62 -17.46 -6.22
N SER A 199 7.74 -17.74 -6.87
CA SER A 199 9.04 -18.03 -6.22
C SER A 199 10.01 -16.86 -6.22
N SER A 200 9.72 -15.80 -6.99
CA SER A 200 10.55 -14.61 -7.10
C SER A 200 9.70 -13.33 -7.17
N VAL A 201 10.32 -12.19 -6.90
CA VAL A 201 9.67 -10.87 -7.00
C VAL A 201 9.41 -10.52 -8.46
N GLU A 202 10.36 -10.88 -9.33
CA GLU A 202 10.31 -10.68 -10.76
C GLU A 202 9.10 -11.40 -11.38
N ASP A 203 8.89 -12.68 -11.03
CA ASP A 203 7.74 -13.45 -11.52
C ASP A 203 6.41 -12.86 -11.04
N ALA A 204 6.34 -12.42 -9.77
CA ALA A 204 5.15 -11.81 -9.21
C ALA A 204 4.79 -10.51 -9.94
N LEU A 205 5.78 -9.62 -10.14
CA LEU A 205 5.58 -8.37 -10.88
C LEU A 205 5.17 -8.63 -12.33
N ALA A 206 5.91 -9.51 -13.04
CA ALA A 206 5.63 -9.83 -14.43
C ALA A 206 4.21 -10.41 -14.63
N SER A 207 3.70 -11.18 -13.65
CA SER A 207 2.35 -11.73 -13.69
C SER A 207 1.23 -10.72 -13.50
N SER A 208 1.55 -9.53 -12.99
CA SER A 208 0.60 -8.48 -12.64
C SER A 208 0.57 -7.32 -13.64
N VAL A 209 1.63 -7.14 -14.44
CA VAL A 209 1.68 -6.08 -15.46
C VAL A 209 0.61 -6.30 -16.54
N GLY A 210 -0.15 -5.25 -16.84
CA GLY A 210 -1.15 -5.25 -17.92
C GLY A 210 -2.35 -6.16 -17.67
N ARG A 211 -2.55 -6.64 -16.44
CA ARG A 211 -3.67 -7.48 -16.08
C ARG A 211 -4.89 -6.64 -15.73
N ASP A 212 -6.06 -7.05 -16.21
CA ASP A 212 -7.33 -6.53 -15.72
C ASP A 212 -7.53 -6.91 -14.24
N ILE A 213 -7.60 -5.90 -13.38
CA ILE A 213 -7.80 -6.08 -11.94
C ILE A 213 -9.30 -5.92 -11.64
N PRO A 214 -10.02 -7.03 -11.38
CA PRO A 214 -11.44 -6.94 -11.05
C PRO A 214 -11.63 -6.34 -9.66
N VAL A 215 -12.73 -5.62 -9.50
CA VAL A 215 -13.21 -5.15 -8.19
C VAL A 215 -13.64 -6.36 -7.35
N VAL A 216 -13.05 -6.52 -6.18
CA VAL A 216 -13.51 -7.49 -5.18
C VAL A 216 -14.36 -6.76 -4.15
N ALA A 217 -15.68 -6.90 -4.25
CA ALA A 217 -16.64 -6.38 -3.29
C ALA A 217 -17.36 -7.56 -2.59
N PRO A 218 -16.83 -8.04 -1.45
CA PRO A 218 -17.45 -9.18 -0.76
C PRO A 218 -18.82 -8.82 -0.20
N GLN A 219 -19.70 -9.81 -0.15
CA GLN A 219 -20.96 -9.70 0.59
C GLN A 219 -20.82 -10.32 1.97
N VAL A 220 -21.62 -9.84 2.92
CA VAL A 220 -21.66 -10.41 4.26
C VAL A 220 -22.91 -11.28 4.38
N SER A 221 -22.72 -12.55 4.68
CA SER A 221 -23.80 -13.47 5.04
C SER A 221 -23.70 -13.88 6.51
N PHE A 222 -24.82 -14.27 7.10
CA PHE A 222 -24.88 -14.79 8.46
C PHE A 222 -25.35 -16.25 8.41
N GLU A 223 -24.44 -17.18 8.69
CA GLU A 223 -24.75 -18.62 8.75
C GLU A 223 -24.54 -19.12 10.18
N GLY A 224 -25.59 -19.67 10.80
CA GLY A 224 -25.51 -20.22 12.16
C GLY A 224 -25.07 -19.21 13.24
N GLY A 225 -25.39 -17.93 13.06
CA GLY A 225 -24.97 -16.85 13.97
C GLY A 225 -23.52 -16.39 13.79
N ARG A 226 -22.80 -16.87 12.76
CA ARG A 226 -21.46 -16.41 12.41
C ARG A 226 -21.51 -15.58 11.13
N MET A 227 -20.76 -14.48 11.13
CA MET A 227 -20.54 -13.65 9.95
C MET A 227 -19.59 -14.38 8.99
N ARG A 228 -19.98 -14.51 7.73
CA ARG A 228 -19.16 -15.06 6.64
C ARG A 228 -19.04 -14.01 5.54
N LEU A 229 -17.84 -13.87 4.99
CA LEU A 229 -17.60 -13.06 3.79
C LEU A 229 -17.71 -13.97 2.58
N LEU A 230 -18.60 -13.61 1.66
CA LEU A 230 -18.79 -14.25 0.37
C LEU A 230 -18.02 -13.44 -0.67
N LEU A 231 -17.01 -14.06 -1.28
CA LEU A 231 -16.27 -13.45 -2.39
C LEU A 231 -17.08 -13.59 -3.69
N PRO A 232 -16.90 -12.71 -4.68
CA PRO A 232 -17.65 -12.77 -5.95
C PRO A 232 -17.53 -14.10 -6.71
N ALA A 233 -16.49 -14.89 -6.45
CA ALA A 233 -16.27 -16.19 -7.08
C ALA A 233 -16.89 -17.37 -6.29
N ASP A 234 -17.48 -17.11 -5.12
CA ASP A 234 -18.08 -18.16 -4.28
C ASP A 234 -19.43 -18.61 -4.87
N PRO A 235 -19.75 -19.92 -4.86
CA PRO A 235 -21.01 -20.46 -5.42
C PRO A 235 -22.28 -19.87 -4.80
N ASP A 236 -22.15 -19.42 -3.54
CA ASP A 236 -23.24 -18.87 -2.74
C ASP A 236 -23.33 -17.33 -2.86
N SER A 237 -22.49 -16.70 -3.69
CA SER A 237 -22.63 -15.28 -4.03
C SER A 237 -23.80 -15.10 -5.01
N PRO A 238 -24.74 -14.16 -4.76
CA PRO A 238 -25.91 -13.94 -5.60
C PRO A 238 -25.58 -13.33 -6.97
#